data_AF-A0AAJ0A6R6-F1
#
_entry.id   AF-A0AAJ0A6R6-F1
#
_cell.length_a   1.000
_cell.length_b   1.000
_cell.length_c   1.000
_cell.angle_alpha   90.00
_cell.angle_beta   90.00
_cell.angle_gamma   90.00
#
_symmetry.space_group_name_H-M   'P 1'
#
loop_
_entity.id
_entity.type
_entity.pdbx_description
1 polymer ?
#
loop_
_entity_poly.entity_id
_entity_poly.type
_entity_poly.pdbx_seq_one_letter_code
_entity_poly.pdbx_strand_id
1 'polypeptide(L)' 'PTTTSPSNGITTPRPTQPGMVGNCDRFYFVEVDDSCASIASKHGISPIQFITWNPNVDGASCSGLRANACICV' A
#
# COMPACT_ATOMS: atom_id res chain seq x y z
N PRO A 1 8.35 -16.15 7.01
CA PRO A 1 7.93 -15.02 6.14
C PRO A 1 6.70 -15.41 5.31
N THR A 2 5.52 -14.94 5.71
CA THR A 2 4.23 -15.25 5.08
C THR A 2 4.12 -14.52 3.74
N THR A 3 4.22 -15.28 2.65
CA THR A 3 3.89 -14.85 1.28
C THR A 3 2.39 -14.90 1.09
N THR A 4 1.70 -13.76 1.14
CA THR A 4 0.33 -13.63 0.64
C THR A 4 0.44 -13.52 -0.89
N SER A 5 0.29 -14.65 -1.58
CA SER A 5 0.11 -14.64 -3.03
C SER A 5 -1.27 -14.03 -3.35
N PRO A 6 -1.35 -12.93 -4.12
CA PRO A 6 -2.63 -12.52 -4.67
C PRO A 6 -3.09 -13.59 -5.67
N SER A 7 -4.39 -13.88 -5.68
CA SER A 7 -5.03 -14.89 -6.55
C SER A 7 -4.81 -14.68 -8.06
N ASN A 8 -4.20 -13.55 -8.46
CA ASN A 8 -4.04 -13.12 -9.85
C ASN A 8 -2.63 -13.33 -10.41
N GLY A 9 -1.74 -14.04 -9.70
CA GLY A 9 -0.38 -14.35 -10.22
C GLY A 9 0.58 -13.16 -10.28
N ILE A 10 0.20 -12.00 -9.72
CA ILE A 10 1.09 -10.85 -9.57
C ILE A 10 2.09 -11.17 -8.46
N THR A 11 3.38 -11.22 -8.80
CA THR A 11 4.44 -11.35 -7.79
C THR A 11 4.49 -10.05 -7.00
N THR A 12 4.02 -10.09 -5.75
CA THR A 12 4.12 -8.95 -4.84
C THR A 12 5.59 -8.65 -4.53
N PRO A 13 6.13 -7.47 -4.86
CA PRO A 13 7.51 -7.14 -4.56
C PRO A 13 7.67 -7.06 -3.04
N ARG A 14 8.65 -7.81 -2.49
CA ARG A 14 8.98 -7.72 -1.06
C ARG A 14 9.98 -6.59 -0.84
N PRO A 15 9.84 -5.83 0.26
CA PRO A 15 8.88 -6.04 1.36
C PRO A 15 7.53 -5.34 1.14
N THR A 16 6.44 -5.94 1.59
CA THR A 16 5.12 -5.27 1.71
C THR A 16 4.92 -4.68 3.09
N GLN A 17 4.03 -3.68 3.16
CA GLN A 17 3.55 -3.22 4.46
C GLN A 17 2.66 -4.27 5.14
N PRO A 18 2.82 -4.45 6.46
CA PRO A 18 1.93 -5.32 7.23
C PRO A 18 0.50 -4.77 7.14
N GLY A 19 -0.51 -5.66 7.14
CA GLY A 19 -1.92 -5.27 7.14
C GLY A 19 -2.48 -4.82 5.80
N MET A 20 -1.68 -4.78 4.73
CA MET A 20 -2.17 -4.58 3.36
C MET A 20 -3.11 -5.73 2.94
N VAL A 21 -4.18 -5.41 2.20
CA VAL A 21 -5.15 -6.39 1.70
C VAL A 21 -4.50 -7.45 0.80
N GLY A 22 -4.99 -8.69 0.89
CA GLY A 22 -4.47 -9.82 0.10
C GLY A 22 -4.93 -9.83 -1.37
N ASN A 23 -6.02 -9.11 -1.68
CA ASN A 23 -6.61 -9.01 -3.01
C ASN A 23 -6.24 -7.68 -3.71
N CYS A 24 -5.01 -7.22 -3.53
CA CYS A 24 -4.57 -5.99 -4.15
C CYS A 24 -4.41 -6.15 -5.67
N ASP A 25 -5.07 -5.28 -6.45
CA ASP A 25 -4.96 -5.27 -7.90
C ASP A 25 -3.67 -4.59 -8.38
N ARG A 26 -3.15 -3.61 -7.64
CA ARG A 26 -1.97 -2.85 -8.04
C ARG A 26 -1.09 -2.47 -6.85
N PHE A 27 0.20 -2.76 -6.98
CA PHE A 27 1.18 -2.47 -5.94
C PHE A 27 1.96 -1.19 -6.27
N TYR A 28 2.18 -0.37 -5.27
CA TYR A 28 3.06 0.80 -5.34
C TYR A 28 4.19 0.67 -4.33
N PHE A 29 5.43 0.87 -4.77
CA PHE A 29 6.60 0.90 -3.90
C PHE A 29 6.78 2.31 -3.36
N VAL A 30 6.65 2.46 -2.04
CA VAL A 30 6.75 3.75 -1.35
C VAL A 30 8.22 4.17 -1.32
N GLU A 31 8.52 5.30 -1.94
CA GLU A 31 9.85 5.93 -1.84
C GLU A 31 9.95 6.75 -0.53
N VAL A 32 11.18 7.08 -0.11
CA VAL A 32 11.38 7.83 1.15
C VAL A 32 10.76 9.23 1.13
N ASP A 33 10.62 9.81 -0.06
CA ASP A 33 10.02 11.13 -0.28
C ASP A 33 8.50 11.06 -0.56
N ASP A 34 7.90 9.86 -0.57
CA ASP A 34 6.48 9.70 -0.79
C ASP A 34 5.66 9.93 0.49
N SER A 35 4.48 10.52 0.29
CA SER A 35 3.47 10.70 1.33
C SER A 35 2.15 10.08 0.90
N CYS A 36 1.29 9.72 1.86
CA CYS A 36 -0.04 9.15 1.56
C CYS A 36 -0.85 10.06 0.63
N ALA A 37 -0.75 11.39 0.79
CA ALA A 37 -1.43 12.34 -0.06
C ALA A 37 -0.87 12.36 -1.49
N SER A 38 0.46 12.32 -1.63
CA SER A 38 1.13 12.25 -2.93
C SER A 38 0.75 10.98 -3.68
N ILE A 39 0.80 9.83 -3.00
CA ILE A 39 0.45 8.53 -3.57
C ILE A 39 -1.02 8.49 -3.96
N ALA A 40 -1.92 8.88 -3.05
CA ALA A 40 -3.35 8.90 -3.32
C ALA A 40 -3.69 9.79 -4.53
N SER A 41 -3.06 10.97 -4.62
CA SER A 41 -3.24 11.88 -5.75
C SER A 41 -2.66 11.32 -7.05
N LYS A 42 -1.48 10.69 -6.99
CA LYS A 42 -0.80 10.07 -8.14
C LYS A 42 -1.59 8.91 -8.73
N HIS A 43 -2.31 8.18 -7.88
CA HIS A 43 -3.16 7.06 -8.29
C HIS A 43 -4.63 7.45 -8.48
N GLY A 44 -5.02 8.69 -8.16
CA GLY A 44 -6.40 9.16 -8.30
C GLY A 44 -7.38 8.46 -7.36
N ILE A 45 -6.90 7.98 -6.22
CA ILE A 45 -7.69 7.25 -5.22
C ILE A 45 -8.02 8.15 -4.03
N SER A 46 -9.18 7.90 -3.42
CA SER A 46 -9.54 8.64 -2.21
C SER A 46 -8.75 8.14 -1.00
N PRO A 47 -8.48 8.99 0.01
CA PRO A 47 -7.83 8.56 1.26
C PRO A 47 -8.58 7.39 1.91
N ILE A 48 -9.90 7.38 1.82
CA ILE A 48 -10.74 6.29 2.32
C ILE A 48 -10.44 4.96 1.61
N GLN A 49 -10.31 4.95 0.29
CA GLN A 49 -9.95 3.74 -0.47
C GLN A 49 -8.54 3.28 -0.10
N PHE A 50 -7.61 4.22 -0.01
CA PHE A 50 -6.23 3.96 0.39
C PHE A 50 -6.14 3.28 1.77
N ILE A 51 -6.86 3.78 2.78
CA ILE A 51 -6.92 3.19 4.12
C ILE A 51 -7.63 1.84 4.09
N THR A 52 -8.68 1.70 3.26
CA THR A 52 -9.42 0.43 3.12
C THR A 52 -8.50 -0.69 2.63
N TRP A 53 -7.59 -0.38 1.70
CA TRP A 53 -6.62 -1.34 1.19
C TRP A 53 -5.36 -1.48 2.05
N ASN A 54 -5.07 -0.46 2.85
CA ASN A 54 -3.91 -0.40 3.74
C ASN A 54 -4.35 -0.01 5.16
N PRO A 55 -5.10 -0.86 5.89
CA PRO A 55 -5.68 -0.53 7.20
C PRO A 55 -4.64 -0.27 8.30
N ASN A 56 -3.39 -0.69 8.10
CA ASN A 56 -2.28 -0.36 8.98
C ASN A 56 -1.65 1.02 8.71
N VAL A 57 -2.06 1.71 7.66
CA VAL A 57 -1.69 3.10 7.42
C VAL A 57 -2.83 3.98 7.91
N ASP A 58 -2.54 4.78 8.94
CA ASP A 58 -3.46 5.79 9.43
C ASP A 58 -3.61 6.88 8.36
N GLY A 59 -4.72 6.94 7.63
CA GLY A 59 -4.81 7.83 6.47
C GLY A 59 -4.99 9.31 6.79
N ALA A 60 -5.22 9.68 8.05
CA ALA A 60 -5.19 11.08 8.47
C ALA A 60 -3.75 11.55 8.74
N SER A 61 -2.96 10.71 9.41
CA SER A 61 -1.59 11.06 9.83
C SER A 61 -0.51 10.50 8.91
N CYS A 62 -0.90 9.67 7.94
CA CYS A 62 0.00 8.77 7.21
C CYS A 62 0.87 7.88 8.14
N SER A 63 0.48 7.78 9.41
CA SER A 63 1.24 7.07 10.44
C SER A 63 1.17 5.58 10.15
N GLY A 64 2.32 4.99 9.87
CA GLY A 64 2.43 3.58 9.50
C GLY A 64 2.85 3.34 8.06
N LEU A 65 2.83 4.35 7.18
CA LEU A 65 3.45 4.26 5.85
C LEU A 65 4.97 4.01 6.02
N ARG A 66 5.48 2.94 5.40
CA ARG A 66 6.90 2.59 5.49
C ARG A 66 7.56 2.86 4.15
N ALA A 67 8.56 3.74 4.15
CA ALA A 67 9.45 3.88 3.01
C ALA A 67 10.14 2.55 2.71
N ASN A 68 10.44 2.31 1.44
CA ASN A 68 10.99 1.08 0.90
C ASN A 68 10.08 -0.15 1.07
N ALA A 69 8.76 0.03 1.08
CA ALA A 69 7.80 -1.06 1.14
C ALA A 69 6.68 -0.90 0.10
N CYS A 70 6.11 -2.02 -0.33
CA CYS A 70 4.96 -2.04 -1.21
C CYS A 70 3.65 -1.88 -0.43
N ILE A 71 2.75 -1.09 -1.00
CA ILE A 71 1.37 -0.87 -0.55
C ILE A 71 0.39 -1.17 -1.68
N CYS A 72 -0.89 -1.18 -1.35
CA CYS A 72 -1.96 -1.31 -2.32
C CYS A 72 -2.52 0.04 -2.77
N VAL A 73 -2.70 0.23 -4.08
CA VAL A 73 -3.23 1.45 -4.72
C VAL A 73 -4.21 1.12 -5.85
#